data_AF-A0A9X4C169-F1
#
_entry.id   AF-A0A9X4C169-F1
#
_cell.length_a   1.000
_cell.length_b   1.000
_cell.length_c   1.000
_cell.angle_alpha   90.00
_cell.angle_beta   90.00
_cell.angle_gamma   90.00
#
_symmetry.space_group_name_H-M   'P 1'
#
loop_
_entity.id
_entity.type
_entity.pdbx_description
1 polymer ?
#
loop_
_entity_poly.entity_id
_entity_poly.type
_entity_poly.pdbx_seq_one_letter_code
_entity_poly.pdbx_strand_id
1 'polypeptide(L)'
;MFGVSEIASVADEPVRNLTSRSKFFATAPAGLSNAQWAEVMDLFRLEQGWSDTQLSKRIGISISMIRQCRILMRPLPPAARVRILSAMGVEMNLSSLIAALPSAVKEAVVAADGQSSFVRRTLIYGFFDRLDAGETTEVLAGFFDGLAAIAGVELAGLAERLGLSLSELTDLREGQRPIPFLVKVAITESFTAQDMGPLILSLLPTA
;
A
#
# COMPACT_ATOMS: atom_id res chain seq x y z
N MET A 1 74.07 7.30 -7.90
CA MET A 1 72.88 7.47 -8.75
C MET A 1 71.86 6.45 -8.31
N PHE A 2 70.84 6.89 -7.55
CA PHE A 2 69.79 6.05 -6.98
C PHE A 2 68.43 6.60 -7.40
N GLY A 3 67.48 5.70 -7.66
CA GLY A 3 66.05 6.02 -7.68
C GLY A 3 65.31 5.45 -8.89
N VAL A 4 65.10 4.14 -8.92
CA VAL A 4 64.03 3.54 -9.74
C VAL A 4 62.73 3.86 -9.00
N SER A 5 61.97 4.85 -9.48
CA SER A 5 60.66 5.17 -8.92
C SER A 5 59.65 4.18 -9.50
N GLU A 6 59.12 3.31 -8.64
CA GLU A 6 57.95 2.49 -8.92
C GLU A 6 56.83 3.37 -9.48
N ILE A 7 56.34 3.01 -10.66
CA ILE A 7 55.08 3.53 -11.17
C ILE A 7 54.01 2.83 -10.33
N ALA A 8 53.58 3.50 -9.27
CA ALA A 8 52.42 3.11 -8.51
C ALA A 8 51.25 2.98 -9.50
N SER A 9 50.74 1.75 -9.64
CA SER A 9 49.50 1.48 -10.33
C SER A 9 48.43 2.37 -9.70
N VAL A 10 47.96 3.37 -10.44
CA VAL A 10 46.70 4.02 -10.13
C VAL A 10 45.66 2.91 -10.21
N ALA A 11 45.28 2.39 -9.05
CA ALA A 11 44.07 1.61 -8.93
C ALA A 11 42.94 2.55 -9.32
N ASP A 12 42.50 2.46 -10.57
CA ASP A 12 41.16 2.87 -10.95
C ASP A 12 40.23 2.10 -10.02
N GLU A 13 39.70 2.78 -9.00
CA GLU A 13 38.56 2.26 -8.26
C GLU A 13 37.45 1.97 -9.28
N PRO A 14 36.94 0.73 -9.38
CA PRO A 14 35.92 0.43 -10.36
C PRO A 14 34.66 1.18 -9.92
N VAL A 15 34.20 2.09 -10.79
CA VAL A 15 32.84 2.66 -10.72
C VAL A 15 31.89 1.50 -10.48
N ARG A 16 31.32 1.46 -9.26
CA ARG A 16 30.42 0.42 -8.76
C ARG A 16 29.42 0.03 -9.85
N ASN A 17 29.54 -1.20 -10.34
CA ASN A 17 28.61 -1.85 -11.27
C ASN A 17 27.16 -1.75 -10.74
N LEU A 18 26.44 -0.71 -11.14
CA LEU A 18 25.01 -0.56 -10.87
C LEU A 18 24.26 -1.53 -11.78
N THR A 19 24.09 -2.76 -11.30
CA THR A 19 23.21 -3.75 -11.94
C THR A 19 21.78 -3.19 -12.07
N SER A 20 21.02 -3.66 -13.05
CA SER A 20 19.65 -3.25 -13.29
C SER A 20 18.78 -3.57 -12.09
N ARG A 21 19.11 -4.67 -11.39
CA ARG A 21 18.49 -5.10 -10.14
C ARG A 21 18.79 -4.12 -8.99
N SER A 22 20.05 -3.75 -8.77
CA SER A 22 20.39 -2.80 -7.69
C SER A 22 19.81 -1.41 -7.96
N LYS A 23 19.79 -0.97 -9.22
CA LYS A 23 19.12 0.29 -9.61
C LYS A 23 17.62 0.24 -9.38
N PHE A 24 16.97 -0.87 -9.74
CA PHE A 24 15.55 -1.07 -9.45
C PHE A 24 15.27 -0.97 -7.96
N PHE A 25 15.98 -1.70 -7.10
CA PHE A 25 15.73 -1.67 -5.65
C PHE A 25 16.04 -0.32 -5.01
N ALA A 26 17.01 0.43 -5.53
CA ALA A 26 17.29 1.79 -5.06
C ALA A 26 16.16 2.78 -5.36
N THR A 27 15.37 2.54 -6.42
CA THR A 27 14.33 3.47 -6.89
C THR A 27 12.90 2.98 -6.60
N ALA A 28 12.70 1.67 -6.40
CA ALA A 28 11.40 1.05 -6.18
C ALA A 28 10.58 1.65 -5.02
N PRO A 29 11.17 2.04 -3.86
CA PRO A 29 10.38 2.59 -2.75
C PRO A 29 9.62 3.88 -3.09
N ALA A 30 10.20 4.75 -3.93
CA ALA A 30 9.54 5.96 -4.42
C ALA A 30 8.69 5.72 -5.69
N GLY A 31 8.76 4.50 -6.24
CA GLY A 31 8.29 4.19 -7.58
C GLY A 31 9.21 4.72 -8.67
N LEU A 32 9.21 4.03 -9.82
CA LEU A 32 10.04 4.41 -10.95
C LEU A 32 9.29 5.33 -11.91
N SER A 33 9.93 6.42 -12.30
CA SER A 33 9.51 7.27 -13.42
C SER A 33 9.66 6.55 -14.76
N ASN A 34 9.07 7.10 -15.82
CA ASN A 34 9.22 6.52 -17.16
C ASN A 34 10.68 6.51 -17.63
N ALA A 35 11.45 7.54 -17.28
CA ALA A 35 12.87 7.62 -17.59
C ALA A 35 13.66 6.54 -16.83
N GLN A 36 13.40 6.38 -15.53
CA GLN A 36 14.04 5.33 -14.72
C GLN A 36 13.71 3.93 -15.22
N TRP A 37 12.48 3.70 -15.72
CA TRP A 37 12.12 2.44 -16.37
C TRP A 37 12.89 2.18 -17.67
N ALA A 38 13.09 3.22 -18.50
CA ALA A 38 13.90 3.11 -19.72
C ALA A 38 15.37 2.81 -19.37
N GLU A 39 15.91 3.45 -18.34
CA GLU A 39 17.27 3.20 -17.86
C GLU A 39 17.44 1.78 -17.31
N VAL A 40 16.50 1.27 -16.50
CA VAL A 40 16.53 -0.10 -15.98
C VAL A 40 16.44 -1.11 -17.13
N MET A 41 15.58 -0.86 -18.13
CA MET A 41 15.48 -1.70 -19.32
C MET A 41 16.80 -1.76 -20.09
N ASP A 42 17.46 -0.62 -20.29
CA ASP A 42 18.72 -0.57 -21.04
C ASP A 42 19.90 -1.14 -20.27
N LEU A 43 19.98 -0.92 -18.95
CA LEU A 43 20.98 -1.59 -18.11
C LEU A 43 20.78 -3.10 -18.13
N PHE A 44 19.54 -3.57 -17.99
CA PHE A 44 19.24 -5.00 -18.06
C PHE A 44 19.65 -5.59 -19.42
N ARG A 45 19.38 -4.89 -20.53
CA ARG A 45 19.81 -5.31 -21.86
C ARG A 45 21.34 -5.42 -21.95
N LEU A 46 22.06 -4.41 -21.44
CA LEU A 46 23.53 -4.37 -21.47
C LEU A 46 24.14 -5.50 -20.64
N GLU A 47 23.62 -5.74 -19.43
CA GLU A 47 24.07 -6.82 -18.54
C GLU A 47 23.92 -8.21 -19.16
N GLN A 48 22.84 -8.42 -19.92
CA GLN A 48 22.60 -9.68 -20.59
C GLN A 48 23.33 -9.79 -21.94
N GLY A 49 24.04 -8.75 -22.39
CA GLY A 49 24.68 -8.71 -23.70
C GLY A 49 23.68 -8.80 -24.86
N TRP A 50 22.45 -8.34 -24.66
CA TRP A 50 21.36 -8.52 -25.63
C TRP A 50 21.30 -7.43 -26.70
N SER A 51 20.95 -7.86 -27.90
CA SER A 51 20.44 -6.99 -28.96
C SER A 51 19.02 -6.51 -28.67
N ASP A 52 18.58 -5.44 -29.34
CA ASP A 52 17.19 -4.97 -29.25
C ASP A 52 16.17 -6.02 -29.68
N THR A 53 16.54 -6.93 -30.59
CA THR A 53 15.70 -8.06 -31.01
C THR A 53 15.49 -9.06 -29.88
N GLN A 54 16.54 -9.39 -29.12
CA GLN A 54 16.44 -10.27 -27.96
C GLN A 54 15.63 -9.62 -26.83
N LEU A 55 15.89 -8.35 -26.56
CA LEU A 55 15.12 -7.57 -25.59
C LEU A 55 13.63 -7.53 -25.96
N SER A 56 13.32 -7.24 -27.22
CA SER A 56 11.95 -7.20 -27.77
C SER A 56 11.19 -8.50 -27.52
N LYS A 57 11.82 -9.65 -27.81
CA LYS A 57 11.23 -10.98 -27.54
C LYS A 57 11.03 -11.21 -26.05
N ARG A 58 11.99 -10.80 -25.21
CA ARG A 58 11.92 -11.03 -23.75
C ARG A 58 10.82 -10.25 -23.08
N ILE A 59 10.65 -8.98 -23.42
CA ILE A 59 9.70 -8.07 -22.75
C ILE A 59 8.37 -7.95 -23.52
N GLY A 60 8.29 -8.52 -24.72
CA GLY A 60 7.07 -8.64 -25.52
C GLY A 60 6.55 -7.31 -26.07
N ILE A 61 7.45 -6.44 -26.54
CA ILE A 61 7.11 -5.20 -27.27
C ILE A 61 8.02 -5.05 -28.49
N SER A 62 7.59 -4.34 -29.53
CA SER A 62 8.38 -4.17 -30.77
C SER A 62 9.64 -3.32 -30.57
N ILE A 63 10.64 -3.49 -31.44
CA ILE A 63 11.87 -2.68 -31.44
C ILE A 63 11.56 -1.18 -31.59
N SER A 64 10.58 -0.83 -32.43
CA SER A 64 10.12 0.56 -32.57
C SER A 64 9.59 1.10 -31.24
N MET A 65 8.81 0.31 -30.51
CA MET A 65 8.32 0.71 -29.19
C MET A 65 9.44 0.86 -28.18
N ILE A 66 10.45 -0.02 -28.19
CA ILE A 66 11.65 0.12 -27.34
C ILE A 66 12.32 1.48 -27.61
N ARG A 67 12.53 1.84 -28.87
CA ARG A 67 13.11 3.14 -29.23
C ARG A 67 12.27 4.30 -28.73
N GLN A 68 10.95 4.27 -28.94
CA GLN A 68 10.03 5.31 -28.44
C GLN A 68 10.08 5.44 -26.91
N CYS A 69 10.24 4.32 -26.18
CA CYS A 69 10.39 4.33 -24.74
C CYS A 69 11.71 4.99 -24.31
N ARG A 70 12.82 4.72 -25.02
CA ARG A 70 14.14 5.32 -24.73
C ARG A 70 14.15 6.84 -24.89
N ILE A 71 13.49 7.34 -25.93
CA ILE A 71 13.37 8.79 -26.18
C ILE A 71 12.20 9.43 -25.40
N LEU A 72 11.60 8.70 -24.47
CA LEU A 72 10.51 9.15 -23.59
C LEU A 72 9.24 9.65 -24.33
N MET A 73 9.09 9.33 -25.62
CA MET A 73 7.88 9.60 -26.40
C MET A 73 6.66 8.84 -25.86
N ARG A 74 6.90 7.71 -25.18
CA ARG A 74 5.87 6.95 -24.48
C ARG A 74 6.44 6.20 -23.27
N PRO A 75 5.62 5.90 -22.26
CA PRO A 75 6.04 5.03 -21.17
C PRO A 75 6.21 3.57 -21.63
N LEU A 76 7.10 2.83 -20.97
CA LEU A 76 7.09 1.36 -21.04
C LEU A 76 5.71 0.83 -20.59
N PRO A 77 5.07 -0.06 -21.36
CA PRO A 77 3.81 -0.67 -20.95
C PRO A 77 3.94 -1.43 -19.62
N PRO A 78 2.92 -1.45 -18.75
CA PRO A 78 2.96 -2.16 -17.47
C PRO A 78 3.35 -3.63 -17.60
N ALA A 79 2.79 -4.34 -18.57
CA ALA A 79 3.14 -5.75 -18.83
C ALA A 79 4.62 -5.95 -19.18
N ALA A 80 5.23 -5.00 -19.91
CA ALA A 80 6.65 -5.06 -20.24
C ALA A 80 7.53 -4.82 -18.99
N ARG A 81 7.12 -3.90 -18.11
CA ARG A 81 7.79 -3.65 -16.82
C ARG A 81 7.79 -4.90 -15.94
N VAL A 82 6.64 -5.56 -15.80
CA VAL A 82 6.51 -6.82 -15.05
C VAL A 82 7.41 -7.91 -15.64
N ARG A 83 7.46 -8.06 -16.97
CA ARG A 83 8.35 -9.03 -17.63
C ARG A 83 9.83 -8.71 -17.41
N ILE A 84 10.22 -7.44 -17.37
CA ILE A 84 11.59 -7.02 -17.01
C ILE A 84 11.91 -7.44 -15.57
N LEU A 85 11.03 -7.14 -14.62
CA LEU A 85 11.23 -7.53 -13.22
C LEU A 85 11.38 -9.04 -13.04
N SER A 86 10.46 -9.80 -13.64
CA SER A 86 10.53 -11.26 -13.64
C SER A 86 11.83 -11.76 -14.29
N ALA A 87 12.25 -11.15 -15.40
CA ALA A 87 13.48 -11.53 -16.09
C ALA A 87 14.76 -11.19 -15.30
N MET A 88 14.73 -10.18 -14.43
CA MET A 88 15.80 -9.86 -13.48
C MET A 88 15.79 -10.75 -12.22
N GLY A 89 14.84 -11.69 -12.13
CA GLY A 89 14.64 -12.55 -10.96
C GLY A 89 14.10 -11.80 -9.74
N VAL A 90 13.44 -10.65 -9.94
CA VAL A 90 12.76 -9.93 -8.85
C VAL A 90 11.49 -10.71 -8.48
N GLU A 91 11.31 -10.97 -7.19
CA GLU A 91 10.11 -11.64 -6.68
C GLU A 91 8.87 -10.76 -6.89
N MET A 92 7.81 -11.34 -7.43
CA MET A 92 6.56 -10.63 -7.73
C MET A 92 5.68 -10.50 -6.48
N ASN A 93 6.04 -9.55 -5.63
CA ASN A 93 5.23 -9.13 -4.49
C ASN A 93 4.47 -7.84 -4.78
N LEU A 94 3.54 -7.47 -3.90
CA LEU A 94 2.72 -6.26 -4.03
C LEU A 94 3.56 -4.99 -4.29
N SER A 95 4.69 -4.83 -3.57
CA SER A 95 5.59 -3.69 -3.73
C SER A 95 6.19 -3.61 -5.14
N SER A 96 6.67 -4.73 -5.68
CA SER A 96 7.23 -4.80 -7.03
C SER A 96 6.17 -4.53 -8.12
N LEU A 97 4.93 -4.98 -7.92
CA LEU A 97 3.81 -4.73 -8.82
C LEU A 97 3.40 -3.26 -8.79
N ILE A 98 3.31 -2.66 -7.60
CA ILE A 98 3.05 -1.23 -7.45
C ILE A 98 4.15 -0.43 -8.17
N ALA A 99 5.43 -0.78 -7.99
CA ALA A 99 6.53 -0.09 -8.67
C ALA A 99 6.40 -0.10 -10.21
N ALA A 100 5.79 -1.15 -10.78
CA ALA A 100 5.51 -1.27 -12.21
C ALA A 100 4.32 -0.43 -12.71
N LEU A 101 3.40 0.00 -11.84
CA LEU A 101 2.24 0.80 -12.25
C LEU A 101 2.63 2.22 -12.72
N PRO A 102 1.89 2.81 -13.68
CA PRO A 102 2.02 4.24 -14.01
C PRO A 102 1.68 5.14 -12.83
N SER A 103 2.29 6.33 -12.75
CA SER A 103 2.03 7.31 -11.67
C SER A 103 0.55 7.68 -11.55
N ALA A 104 -0.11 7.97 -12.67
CA ALA A 104 -1.54 8.29 -12.70
C ALA A 104 -2.42 7.17 -12.10
N VAL A 105 -2.04 5.90 -12.25
CA VAL A 105 -2.76 4.78 -11.65
C VAL A 105 -2.51 4.71 -10.15
N LYS A 106 -1.26 4.95 -9.71
CA LYS A 106 -0.93 5.04 -8.28
C LYS A 106 -1.69 6.17 -7.60
N GLU A 107 -1.69 7.34 -8.20
CA GLU A 107 -2.42 8.52 -7.72
C GLU A 107 -3.93 8.27 -7.68
N ALA A 108 -4.50 7.65 -8.71
CA ALA A 108 -5.91 7.27 -8.72
C ALA A 108 -6.25 6.25 -7.63
N VAL A 109 -5.38 5.27 -7.36
CA VAL A 109 -5.56 4.31 -6.26
C VAL A 109 -5.51 5.01 -4.90
N VAL A 110 -4.53 5.90 -4.69
CA VAL A 110 -4.43 6.70 -3.45
C VAL A 110 -5.64 7.61 -3.28
N ALA A 111 -6.11 8.24 -4.36
CA ALA A 111 -7.31 9.08 -4.33
C ALA A 111 -8.57 8.26 -4.03
N ALA A 112 -8.73 7.08 -4.64
CA ALA A 112 -9.85 6.18 -4.39
C ALA A 112 -9.84 5.64 -2.95
N ASP A 113 -8.66 5.27 -2.43
CA ASP A 113 -8.49 4.84 -1.05
C ASP A 113 -8.78 5.99 -0.07
N GLY A 114 -8.32 7.21 -0.37
CA GLY A 114 -8.63 8.42 0.38
C GLY A 114 -10.13 8.74 0.42
N GLN A 115 -10.84 8.62 -0.71
CA GLN A 115 -12.29 8.80 -0.79
C GLN A 115 -13.05 7.71 -0.02
N SER A 116 -12.63 6.45 -0.14
CA SER A 116 -13.19 5.34 0.64
C SER A 116 -12.98 5.53 2.14
N SER A 117 -11.77 5.93 2.55
CA SER A 117 -11.45 6.26 3.95
C SER A 117 -12.26 7.44 4.46
N PHE A 118 -12.48 8.48 3.64
CA PHE A 118 -13.30 9.63 4.01
C PHE A 118 -14.76 9.22 4.23
N VAL A 119 -15.40 8.57 3.26
CA VAL A 119 -16.80 8.10 3.37
C VAL A 119 -16.99 7.20 4.58
N ARG A 120 -16.04 6.29 4.82
CA ARG A 120 -16.07 5.39 5.95
C ARG A 120 -15.90 6.10 7.30
N ARG A 121 -15.01 7.09 7.40
CA ARG A 121 -14.88 7.93 8.62
C ARG A 121 -16.14 8.75 8.84
N THR A 122 -16.72 9.34 7.81
CA THR A 122 -17.99 10.06 7.90
C THR A 122 -19.13 9.15 8.36
N LEU A 123 -19.20 7.91 7.89
CA LEU A 123 -20.17 6.92 8.35
C LEU A 123 -20.00 6.61 9.84
N ILE A 124 -18.77 6.37 10.30
CA ILE A 124 -18.49 6.04 11.71
C ILE A 124 -18.78 7.22 12.63
N TYR A 125 -18.29 8.42 12.30
CA TYR A 125 -18.54 9.61 13.12
C TYR A 125 -20.03 9.96 13.13
N GLY A 126 -20.70 9.92 11.97
CA GLY A 126 -22.15 10.15 11.90
C GLY A 126 -22.95 9.09 12.67
N PHE A 127 -22.47 7.85 12.75
CA PHE A 127 -23.08 6.83 13.59
C PHE A 127 -22.87 7.10 15.09
N PHE A 128 -21.67 7.53 15.51
CA PHE A 128 -21.45 7.94 16.90
C PHE A 128 -22.32 9.14 17.29
N ASP A 129 -22.50 10.11 16.39
CA ASP A 129 -23.38 11.26 16.62
C ASP A 129 -24.84 10.79 16.85
N ARG A 130 -25.29 9.76 16.11
CA ARG A 130 -26.60 9.14 16.33
C ARG A 130 -26.68 8.44 17.69
N LEU A 131 -25.69 7.64 18.04
CA LEU A 131 -25.64 6.99 19.35
C LEU A 131 -25.70 8.01 20.49
N ASP A 132 -24.97 9.13 20.35
CA ASP A 132 -25.00 10.24 21.32
C ASP A 132 -26.34 10.98 21.36
N ALA A 133 -27.05 11.05 20.23
CA ALA A 133 -28.38 11.64 20.15
C ALA A 133 -29.48 10.78 20.77
N GLY A 134 -29.17 9.55 21.22
CA GLY A 134 -30.09 8.67 21.93
C GLY A 134 -30.76 7.63 21.04
N GLU A 135 -29.97 6.83 20.32
CA GLU A 135 -30.46 5.61 19.67
C GLU A 135 -31.01 4.58 20.67
N THR A 136 -31.76 3.60 20.17
CA THR A 136 -32.37 2.59 21.04
C THR A 136 -31.33 1.68 21.69
N THR A 137 -31.68 1.08 22.83
CA THR A 137 -30.81 0.14 23.54
C THR A 137 -30.50 -1.09 22.69
N GLU A 138 -31.39 -1.50 21.78
CA GLU A 138 -31.12 -2.60 20.83
C GLU A 138 -30.01 -2.23 19.83
N VAL A 139 -29.96 -0.99 19.36
CA VAL A 139 -28.90 -0.51 18.44
C VAL A 139 -27.56 -0.42 19.17
N LEU A 140 -27.54 0.11 20.40
CA LEU A 140 -26.35 0.14 21.26
C LEU A 140 -25.85 -1.27 21.57
N ALA A 141 -26.76 -2.16 21.99
CA ALA A 141 -26.44 -3.56 22.26
C ALA A 141 -25.90 -4.27 21.01
N GLY A 142 -26.61 -4.17 19.89
CA GLY A 142 -26.20 -4.76 18.62
C GLY A 142 -24.85 -4.23 18.13
N PHE A 143 -24.53 -2.96 18.40
CA PHE A 143 -23.23 -2.40 18.04
C PHE A 143 -22.09 -3.03 18.86
N PHE A 144 -22.18 -3.05 20.20
CA PHE A 144 -21.12 -3.65 21.02
C PHE A 144 -21.03 -5.17 20.84
N ASP A 145 -22.16 -5.87 20.68
CA ASP A 145 -22.21 -7.30 20.39
C ASP A 145 -21.56 -7.60 19.03
N GLY A 146 -21.82 -6.75 18.03
CA GLY A 146 -21.19 -6.82 16.72
C GLY A 146 -19.68 -6.57 16.76
N LEU A 147 -19.20 -5.60 17.55
CA LEU A 147 -17.78 -5.36 17.76
C LEU A 147 -17.09 -6.56 18.42
N ALA A 148 -17.73 -7.18 19.41
CA ALA A 148 -17.23 -8.40 20.06
C ALA A 148 -17.12 -9.55 19.04
N ALA A 149 -18.16 -9.73 18.21
CA ALA A 149 -18.16 -10.73 17.14
C ALA A 149 -17.07 -10.50 16.10
N ILE A 150 -16.85 -9.25 15.65
CA ILE A 150 -15.76 -8.88 14.74
C ILE A 150 -14.39 -9.20 15.36
N ALA A 151 -14.22 -8.93 16.66
CA ALA A 151 -12.98 -9.21 17.36
C ALA A 151 -12.79 -10.71 17.70
N GLY A 152 -13.82 -11.54 17.56
CA GLY A 152 -13.78 -12.96 17.94
C GLY A 152 -13.63 -13.16 19.46
N VAL A 153 -14.15 -12.23 20.26
CA VAL A 153 -14.04 -12.24 21.73
C VAL A 153 -15.41 -12.12 22.37
N GLU A 154 -15.51 -12.52 23.63
CA GLU A 154 -16.69 -12.22 24.46
C GLU A 154 -16.68 -10.76 24.92
N LEU A 155 -17.80 -10.27 25.45
CA LEU A 155 -17.95 -8.88 25.93
C LEU A 155 -16.89 -8.49 26.96
N ALA A 156 -16.42 -9.41 27.80
CA ALA A 156 -15.32 -9.15 28.73
C ALA A 156 -14.01 -8.81 28.00
N GLY A 157 -13.67 -9.56 26.94
CA GLY A 157 -12.50 -9.29 26.11
C GLY A 157 -12.64 -8.00 25.30
N LEU A 158 -13.87 -7.65 24.88
CA LEU A 158 -14.13 -6.35 24.27
C LEU A 158 -13.93 -5.20 25.26
N ALA A 159 -14.41 -5.34 26.50
CA ALA A 159 -14.25 -4.32 27.54
C ALA A 159 -12.77 -4.04 27.80
N GLU A 160 -11.96 -5.09 28.00
CA GLU A 160 -10.51 -4.96 28.18
C GLU A 160 -9.84 -4.25 27.00
N ARG A 161 -10.20 -4.61 25.77
CA ARG A 161 -9.67 -4.00 24.55
C ARG A 161 -10.02 -2.51 24.43
N LEU A 162 -11.17 -2.10 24.94
CA LEU A 162 -11.62 -0.71 24.96
C LEU A 162 -11.16 0.06 26.21
N GLY A 163 -10.41 -0.57 27.12
CA GLY A 163 -9.95 0.05 28.36
C GLY A 163 -11.09 0.31 29.35
N LEU A 164 -12.13 -0.53 29.34
CA LEU A 164 -13.30 -0.46 30.19
C LEU A 164 -13.39 -1.68 31.12
N SER A 165 -14.05 -1.53 32.25
CA SER A 165 -14.56 -2.69 33.00
C SER A 165 -15.80 -3.29 32.33
N LEU A 166 -16.12 -4.56 32.65
CA LEU A 166 -17.31 -5.22 32.10
C LEU A 166 -18.62 -4.52 32.52
N SER A 167 -18.70 -4.03 33.75
CA SER A 167 -19.86 -3.25 34.21
C SER A 167 -20.01 -1.97 33.39
N GLU A 168 -18.90 -1.27 33.16
CA GLU A 168 -18.88 -0.05 32.37
C GLU A 168 -19.29 -0.25 30.92
N LEU A 169 -18.92 -1.38 30.32
CA LEU A 169 -19.38 -1.76 28.99
C LEU A 169 -20.88 -2.10 29.01
N THR A 170 -21.35 -2.76 30.05
CA THR A 170 -22.78 -3.11 30.22
C THR A 170 -23.64 -1.84 30.33
N ASP A 171 -23.23 -0.86 31.13
CA ASP A 171 -23.92 0.42 31.27
C ASP A 171 -24.03 1.18 29.93
N LEU A 172 -22.98 1.13 29.11
CA LEU A 172 -22.98 1.71 27.76
C LEU A 172 -23.93 0.96 26.82
N ARG A 173 -23.89 -0.36 26.89
CA ARG A 173 -24.70 -1.26 26.07
C ARG A 173 -26.20 -1.12 26.36
N GLU A 174 -26.54 -0.85 27.62
CA GLU A 174 -27.91 -0.58 28.08
C GLU A 174 -28.33 0.89 27.91
N GLY A 175 -27.47 1.75 27.35
CA GLY A 175 -27.78 3.17 27.15
C GLY A 175 -27.92 3.98 28.44
N GLN A 176 -27.40 3.48 29.56
CA GLN A 176 -27.46 4.18 30.85
C GLN A 176 -26.54 5.41 30.89
N ARG A 177 -25.52 5.46 30.03
CA ARG A 177 -24.61 6.59 29.89
C ARG A 177 -24.11 6.72 28.44
N PRO A 178 -23.76 7.94 27.99
CA PRO A 178 -23.24 8.15 26.64
C PRO A 178 -21.85 7.52 26.46
N ILE A 179 -21.49 7.19 25.22
CA ILE A 179 -20.19 6.60 24.91
C ILE A 179 -19.10 7.68 25.04
N PRO A 180 -18.13 7.52 25.97
CA PRO A 180 -17.06 8.49 26.15
C PRO A 180 -16.21 8.65 24.89
N PHE A 181 -15.69 9.85 24.66
CA PHE A 181 -14.82 10.13 23.51
C PHE A 181 -13.63 9.17 23.42
N LEU A 182 -12.97 8.88 24.55
CA LEU A 182 -11.84 7.96 24.58
C LEU A 182 -12.21 6.54 24.15
N VAL A 183 -13.43 6.09 24.45
CA VAL A 183 -13.94 4.78 24.00
C VAL A 183 -14.18 4.80 22.49
N LYS A 184 -14.74 5.88 21.93
CA LYS A 184 -14.89 6.03 20.48
C LYS A 184 -13.54 6.00 19.75
N VAL A 185 -12.54 6.69 20.30
CA VAL A 185 -11.17 6.64 19.78
C VAL A 185 -10.63 5.21 19.83
N ALA A 186 -10.74 4.54 20.99
CA ALA A 186 -10.31 3.15 21.15
C ALA A 186 -11.01 2.20 20.16
N ILE A 187 -12.30 2.41 19.87
CA ILE A 187 -13.05 1.65 18.85
C ILE A 187 -12.46 1.92 17.47
N THR A 188 -12.23 3.18 17.08
CA THR A 188 -11.69 3.53 15.76
C THR A 188 -10.23 3.12 15.54
N GLU A 189 -9.47 2.93 16.63
CA GLU A 189 -8.11 2.40 16.59
C GLU A 189 -8.11 0.87 16.56
N SER A 190 -9.06 0.24 17.25
CA SER A 190 -9.17 -1.21 17.38
C SER A 190 -9.82 -1.89 16.18
N PHE A 191 -10.72 -1.19 15.48
CA PHE A 191 -11.52 -1.76 14.39
C PHE A 191 -11.32 -0.97 13.11
N THR A 192 -11.16 -1.68 11.99
CA THR A 192 -11.05 -0.99 10.71
C THR A 192 -12.43 -0.53 10.26
N ALA A 193 -12.46 0.51 9.44
CA ALA A 193 -13.72 0.96 8.88
C ALA A 193 -14.32 0.00 7.85
N GLN A 194 -13.55 -0.98 7.38
CA GLN A 194 -14.05 -2.09 6.57
C GLN A 194 -14.89 -3.06 7.40
N ASP A 195 -14.54 -3.25 8.67
CA ASP A 195 -15.25 -4.15 9.58
C ASP A 195 -16.47 -3.46 10.18
N MET A 196 -16.32 -2.21 10.61
CA MET A 196 -17.42 -1.45 11.22
C MET A 196 -18.50 -1.03 10.22
N GLY A 197 -18.16 -0.78 8.96
CA GLY A 197 -19.12 -0.30 7.96
C GLY A 197 -20.35 -1.20 7.80
N PRO A 198 -20.18 -2.51 7.52
CA PRO A 198 -21.29 -3.46 7.43
C PRO A 198 -22.09 -3.57 8.73
N LEU A 199 -21.41 -3.57 9.90
CA LEU A 199 -22.08 -3.59 11.20
C LEU A 199 -22.99 -2.37 11.37
N ILE A 200 -22.46 -1.17 11.17
CA ILE A 200 -23.23 0.07 11.28
C ILE A 200 -24.44 0.02 10.36
N LEU A 201 -24.25 -0.33 9.07
CA LEU A 201 -25.34 -0.39 8.10
C LEU A 201 -26.41 -1.42 8.46
N SER A 202 -26.05 -2.52 9.12
CA SER A 202 -27.02 -3.52 9.58
C SER A 202 -27.89 -3.05 10.76
N LEU A 203 -27.42 -2.05 11.50
CA LEU A 203 -28.10 -1.48 12.66
C LEU A 203 -28.91 -0.23 12.32
N LEU A 204 -28.64 0.40 11.17
CA LEU A 204 -29.46 1.51 10.70
C LEU A 204 -30.82 0.98 10.24
N PRO A 205 -31.92 1.70 10.54
CA PRO A 205 -33.23 1.35 10.00
C PRO A 205 -33.14 1.32 8.48
N THR A 206 -33.59 0.21 7.89
CA THR A 206 -33.76 0.11 6.44
C THR A 206 -34.87 1.08 6.04
N ALA A 207 -34.52 2.05 5.19
CA ALA A 207 -35.47 3.00 4.62
C ALA A 207 -36.50 2.30 3.73
#